data_AF-A0A533V1I2-F1
#
_entry.id   AF-A0A533V1I2-F1
#
_cell.length_a   1.000
_cell.length_b   1.000
_cell.length_c   1.000
_cell.angle_alpha   90.00
_cell.angle_beta   90.00
_cell.angle_gamma   90.00
#
_symmetry.space_group_name_H-M   'P 1'
#
loop_
_entity.id
_entity.type
_entity.pdbx_description
1 polymer ?
#
loop_
_entity_poly.entity_id
_entity_poly.type
_entity_poly.pdbx_seq_one_letter_code
_entity_poly.pdbx_strand_id
1 'polypeptide(L)'
;MHQYMGEMWTRMWKTNSEELKEKAMTWRKEPTIHRIERPSRLDRAHKLGFKAKQGIIVIRTKVGRGGMRKQRPTSGRRPKHMGVVRIKQTENMRRVAERRVNEKYPNMEVLGSYFLYKDGKNIWYEIILVDPAHPSIAKDVEFKKRLRAFAK
;
A
#
# COMPACT_ATOMS: atom_id res chain seq x y z
N MET A 1 -7.53 -6.42 -22.85
CA MET A 1 -6.43 -5.50 -22.46
C MET A 1 -5.97 -5.69 -21.00
N HIS A 2 -6.83 -5.60 -19.98
CA HIS A 2 -6.39 -5.69 -18.58
C HIS A 2 -5.76 -7.04 -18.17
N GLN A 3 -6.22 -8.15 -18.75
CA GLN A 3 -5.65 -9.47 -18.49
C GLN A 3 -4.19 -9.55 -18.97
N TYR A 4 -3.92 -9.07 -20.19
CA TYR A 4 -2.56 -9.00 -20.76
C TYR A 4 -1.61 -8.17 -19.88
N MET A 5 -2.07 -7.03 -19.35
CA MET A 5 -1.26 -6.25 -18.39
C MET A 5 -0.91 -7.06 -17.13
N GLY A 6 -1.87 -7.81 -16.59
CA GLY A 6 -1.64 -8.66 -15.41
C GLY A 6 -0.62 -9.77 -15.67
N GLU A 7 -0.70 -10.39 -16.85
CA GLU A 7 0.26 -11.42 -17.31
C GLU A 7 1.66 -10.83 -17.52
N MET A 8 1.75 -9.64 -18.14
CA MET A 8 3.00 -8.91 -18.32
C MET A 8 3.68 -8.59 -16.98
N TRP A 9 2.93 -8.08 -15.98
CA TRP A 9 3.47 -7.86 -14.64
C TRP A 9 3.96 -9.13 -13.97
N THR A 10 3.23 -10.23 -14.14
CA THR A 10 3.63 -11.54 -13.61
C THR A 10 4.92 -12.03 -14.27
N ARG A 11 5.07 -11.84 -15.59
CA ARG A 11 6.29 -12.15 -16.33
C ARG A 11 7.46 -11.29 -15.84
N MET A 12 7.28 -9.97 -15.76
CA MET A 12 8.31 -9.02 -15.30
C MET A 12 8.86 -9.38 -13.91
N TRP A 13 8.00 -9.80 -12.98
CA TRP A 13 8.45 -10.23 -11.66
C TRP A 13 9.24 -11.55 -11.68
N LYS A 14 8.84 -12.51 -12.53
CA LYS A 14 9.54 -13.80 -12.66
C LYS A 14 10.89 -13.64 -13.33
N THR A 15 10.96 -12.85 -14.40
CA THR A 15 12.19 -12.62 -15.17
C THR A 15 13.08 -11.54 -14.57
N ASN A 16 12.59 -10.77 -13.58
CA ASN A 16 13.25 -9.60 -13.02
C ASN A 16 13.71 -8.64 -14.13
N SER A 17 12.75 -8.23 -14.96
CA SER A 17 13.01 -7.43 -16.17
C SER A 17 13.76 -6.14 -15.87
N GLU A 18 14.51 -5.67 -16.86
CA GLU A 18 15.29 -4.43 -16.76
C GLU A 18 14.40 -3.21 -16.53
N GLU A 19 13.26 -3.14 -17.22
CA GLU A 19 12.23 -2.09 -16.99
C GLU A 19 11.78 -2.00 -15.52
N LEU A 20 11.64 -3.15 -14.84
CA LEU A 20 11.23 -3.16 -13.44
C LEU A 20 12.36 -2.67 -12.53
N LYS A 21 13.62 -2.98 -12.88
CA LYS A 21 14.80 -2.48 -12.15
C LYS A 21 14.95 -0.98 -12.30
N GLU A 22 14.77 -0.44 -13.51
CA GLU A 22 14.79 1.00 -13.79
C GLU A 22 13.72 1.73 -12.99
N LYS A 23 12.48 1.25 -13.03
CA LYS A 23 11.38 1.78 -12.21
C LYS A 23 11.70 1.72 -10.73
N ALA A 24 12.25 0.61 -10.25
CA ALA A 24 12.65 0.45 -8.85
C ALA A 24 13.75 1.44 -8.43
N MET A 25 14.69 1.79 -9.32
CA MET A 25 15.69 2.82 -9.02
C MET A 25 15.04 4.18 -8.76
N THR A 26 14.04 4.56 -9.57
CA THR A 26 13.26 5.78 -9.35
C THR A 26 12.49 5.73 -8.03
N TRP A 27 11.80 4.62 -7.74
CA TRP A 27 11.00 4.46 -6.51
C TRP A 27 11.82 4.47 -5.21
N ARG A 28 13.12 4.15 -5.29
CA ARG A 28 14.01 4.24 -4.12
C ARG A 28 14.31 5.69 -3.75
N LYS A 29 14.42 6.57 -4.75
CA LYS A 29 14.68 8.01 -4.57
C LYS A 29 13.44 8.77 -4.05
N GLU A 30 12.24 8.26 -4.34
CA GLU A 30 10.98 8.84 -3.87
C GLU A 30 10.84 8.79 -2.32
N PRO A 31 10.07 9.74 -1.73
CA PRO A 31 9.77 9.74 -0.31
C PRO A 31 8.94 8.51 0.10
N THR A 32 8.88 8.23 1.40
CA THR A 32 8.22 7.02 1.91
C THR A 32 6.74 6.94 1.56
N ILE A 33 6.05 8.08 1.58
CA ILE A 33 4.65 8.20 1.15
C ILE A 33 4.61 9.25 0.03
N HIS A 34 4.47 8.78 -1.20
CA HIS A 34 4.52 9.59 -2.41
C HIS A 34 3.17 9.54 -3.14
N ARG A 35 2.60 10.70 -3.49
CA ARG A 35 1.38 10.81 -4.28
C ARG A 35 1.72 10.69 -5.76
N ILE A 36 0.94 9.90 -6.49
CA ILE A 36 1.13 9.66 -7.91
C ILE A 36 -0.13 10.05 -8.67
N GLU A 37 0.07 10.55 -9.89
CA GLU A 37 -1.02 10.92 -10.79
C GLU A 37 -1.78 9.71 -11.35
N ARG A 38 -1.04 8.69 -11.83
CA ARG A 38 -1.61 7.48 -12.42
C ARG A 38 -1.09 6.22 -11.72
N PRO A 39 -1.95 5.22 -11.45
CA PRO A 39 -1.50 3.96 -10.88
C PRO A 39 -0.54 3.23 -11.82
N SER A 40 0.54 2.68 -11.28
CA SER A 40 1.51 1.92 -12.09
C SER A 40 0.89 0.62 -12.64
N ARG A 41 -0.08 0.07 -11.90
CA ARG A 41 -0.81 -1.15 -12.25
C ARG A 41 -2.29 -0.89 -12.40
N LEU A 42 -2.65 -0.42 -13.59
CA LEU A 42 -4.03 -0.09 -13.92
C LEU A 42 -4.97 -1.31 -13.83
N ASP A 43 -4.48 -2.50 -14.17
CA ASP A 43 -5.21 -3.76 -14.08
C ASP A 43 -5.69 -4.08 -12.65
N ARG A 44 -4.79 -3.98 -11.67
CA ARG A 44 -5.12 -4.24 -10.26
C ARG A 44 -5.89 -3.09 -9.64
N ALA A 45 -5.58 -1.86 -10.01
CA ALA A 45 -6.28 -0.68 -9.52
C ALA A 45 -7.77 -0.75 -9.88
N HIS A 46 -8.12 -1.03 -11.14
CA HIS A 46 -9.52 -1.15 -11.56
C HIS A 46 -10.25 -2.29 -10.85
N LYS A 47 -9.61 -3.45 -10.67
CA LYS A 47 -10.20 -4.58 -9.91
C LYS A 47 -10.53 -4.21 -8.45
N LEU A 48 -9.79 -3.27 -7.87
CA LEU A 48 -10.04 -2.77 -6.51
C LEU A 48 -11.07 -1.64 -6.46
N GLY A 49 -11.55 -1.14 -7.61
CA GLY A 49 -12.54 -0.08 -7.70
C GLY A 49 -11.97 1.29 -8.07
N PHE A 50 -10.74 1.38 -8.56
CA PHE A 50 -10.21 2.64 -9.08
C PHE A 50 -11.02 3.10 -10.30
N LYS A 51 -11.44 4.36 -10.27
CA LYS A 51 -12.00 5.09 -11.41
C LYS A 51 -11.19 6.36 -11.62
N ALA A 52 -11.02 6.76 -12.88
CA ALA A 52 -10.39 8.04 -13.20
C ALA A 52 -11.41 9.18 -12.99
N LYS A 53 -11.64 9.57 -11.74
CA LYS A 53 -12.53 10.66 -11.33
C LYS A 53 -11.83 11.55 -10.31
N GLN A 54 -12.30 12.80 -10.21
CA GLN A 54 -11.88 13.71 -9.15
C GLN A 54 -12.33 13.18 -7.78
N GLY A 55 -11.49 13.39 -6.75
CA GLY A 55 -11.69 12.84 -5.41
C GLY A 55 -11.09 11.44 -5.21
N ILE A 56 -10.39 10.88 -6.20
CA ILE A 56 -9.62 9.63 -6.04
C ILE A 56 -8.14 9.94 -6.25
N ILE A 57 -7.30 9.48 -5.32
CA ILE A 57 -5.85 9.61 -5.44
C ILE A 57 -5.17 8.25 -5.26
N VAL A 58 -4.00 8.10 -5.88
CA VAL A 58 -3.15 6.92 -5.70
C VAL A 58 -1.88 7.33 -4.99
N ILE A 59 -1.54 6.58 -3.96
CA ILE A 59 -0.34 6.81 -3.15
C ILE A 59 0.54 5.58 -3.24
N ARG A 60 1.79 5.77 -3.63
CA ARG A 60 2.82 4.76 -3.49
C ARG A 60 3.51 4.93 -2.16
N THR A 61 3.57 3.85 -1.39
CA THR A 61 4.21 3.83 -0.09
C THR A 61 5.20 2.69 0.00
N LYS A 62 6.32 2.92 0.67
CA LYS A 62 7.32 1.88 0.99
C LYS A 62 7.32 1.57 2.47
N VAL A 63 7.33 0.28 2.82
CA VAL A 63 7.43 -0.21 4.19
C VAL A 63 8.64 -1.12 4.34
N GLY A 64 9.30 -1.06 5.50
CA GLY A 64 10.48 -1.85 5.79
C GLY A 64 10.18 -3.35 5.73
N ARG A 65 11.08 -4.10 5.10
CA ARG A 65 11.04 -5.56 5.05
C ARG A 65 11.74 -6.12 6.28
N GLY A 66 11.15 -7.15 6.88
CA GLY A 66 11.73 -7.85 8.01
C GLY A 66 10.71 -8.22 9.09
N GLY A 67 11.22 -8.74 10.20
CA GLY A 67 10.44 -9.03 11.39
C GLY A 67 10.36 -7.83 12.34
N MET A 68 9.63 -8.02 13.44
CA MET A 68 9.62 -7.04 14.53
C MET A 68 10.77 -7.32 15.48
N ARG A 69 11.39 -6.24 15.96
CA ARG A 69 12.33 -6.30 17.08
C ARG A 69 11.72 -5.50 18.24
N LYS A 70 11.71 -6.09 19.44
CA LYS A 70 11.33 -5.38 20.67
C LYS A 70 12.54 -4.65 21.26
N GLN A 71 12.31 -3.61 22.04
CA GLN A 71 13.36 -3.06 22.89
C GLN A 71 13.73 -4.09 23.96
N ARG A 72 15.03 -4.28 24.22
CA ARG A 72 15.48 -5.24 25.23
C ARG A 72 15.14 -4.69 26.62
N PRO A 73 14.46 -5.47 27.49
CA PRO A 73 14.24 -5.05 28.88
C PRO A 73 15.57 -4.83 29.60
N THR A 74 15.68 -3.76 30.37
CA THR A 74 16.85 -3.44 31.21
C THR A 74 16.78 -4.11 32.57
N SER A 75 15.58 -4.25 33.14
CA SER A 75 15.35 -4.93 34.43
C SER A 75 15.36 -6.45 34.29
N GLY A 76 15.61 -7.15 35.41
CA GLY A 76 15.47 -8.61 35.48
C GLY A 76 14.07 -9.08 35.05
N ARG A 77 14.02 -10.08 34.16
CA ARG A 77 12.78 -10.72 33.69
C ARG A 77 12.99 -12.23 33.60
N ARG A 78 11.89 -12.98 33.68
CA ARG A 78 11.92 -14.43 33.44
C ARG A 78 12.45 -14.71 32.02
N PRO A 79 13.23 -15.79 31.80
CA PRO A 79 13.83 -16.11 30.50
C PRO A 79 12.83 -16.09 29.33
N LYS A 80 11.59 -16.55 29.55
CA LYS A 80 10.51 -16.55 28.55
C LYS A 80 10.13 -15.15 28.02
N HIS A 81 10.42 -14.08 28.76
CA HIS A 81 10.13 -12.69 28.38
C HIS A 81 11.36 -11.92 27.88
N MET A 82 12.52 -12.58 27.76
CA MET A 82 13.77 -11.96 27.29
C MET A 82 13.94 -11.99 25.76
N GLY A 83 13.03 -12.63 25.02
CA GLY A 83 13.10 -12.73 23.56
C GLY A 83 12.91 -11.37 22.86
N VAL A 84 13.79 -11.04 21.92
CA VAL A 84 13.83 -9.71 21.25
C VAL A 84 13.74 -9.76 19.72
N VAL A 85 14.43 -10.70 19.06
CA VAL A 85 14.71 -10.62 17.60
C VAL A 85 13.76 -11.46 16.74
N ARG A 86 13.41 -12.67 17.17
CA ARG A 86 12.62 -13.63 16.36
C ARG A 86 11.12 -13.49 16.58
N ILE A 87 10.63 -12.25 16.56
CA ILE A 87 9.21 -11.95 16.82
C ILE A 87 8.53 -11.61 15.50
N LYS A 88 7.52 -12.40 15.16
CA LYS A 88 6.67 -12.14 13.99
C LYS A 88 5.67 -11.05 14.34
N GLN A 89 5.39 -10.18 13.38
CA GLN A 89 4.31 -9.20 13.50
C GLN A 89 2.96 -9.92 13.37
N THR A 90 1.97 -9.46 14.14
CA THR A 90 0.59 -9.95 14.03
C THR A 90 -0.08 -9.40 12.76
N GLU A 91 0.22 -8.15 12.41
CA GLU A 91 -0.36 -7.49 11.25
C GLU A 91 0.48 -7.68 9.99
N ASN A 92 -0.19 -7.72 8.84
CA ASN A 92 0.46 -7.77 7.54
C ASN A 92 1.03 -6.38 7.18
N MET A 93 2.22 -6.35 6.56
CA MET A 93 2.86 -5.12 6.05
C MET A 93 1.96 -4.29 5.13
N ARG A 94 1.05 -4.94 4.40
CA ARG A 94 0.02 -4.24 3.61
C ARG A 94 -0.89 -3.36 4.50
N ARG A 95 -1.39 -3.89 5.62
CA ARG A 95 -2.20 -3.13 6.59
C ARG A 95 -1.39 -2.05 7.29
N VAL A 96 -0.13 -2.33 7.61
CA VAL A 96 0.79 -1.33 8.17
C VAL A 96 0.97 -0.16 7.20
N ALA A 97 1.10 -0.45 5.90
CA ALA A 97 1.19 0.56 4.86
C ALA A 97 -0.08 1.41 4.75
N GLU A 98 -1.27 0.76 4.76
CA GLU A 98 -2.57 1.44 4.78
C GLU A 98 -2.72 2.35 5.99
N ARG A 99 -2.38 1.88 7.19
CA ARG A 99 -2.46 2.68 8.42
C ARG A 99 -1.58 3.93 8.35
N ARG A 100 -0.31 3.80 7.93
CA ARG A 100 0.61 4.94 7.80
C ARG A 100 0.13 5.99 6.80
N VAL A 101 -0.52 5.54 5.72
CA VAL A 101 -1.11 6.45 4.74
C VAL A 101 -2.35 7.14 5.31
N ASN A 102 -3.21 6.41 6.02
CA ASN A 102 -4.39 6.96 6.68
C ASN A 102 -4.04 7.99 7.77
N GLU A 103 -2.96 7.76 8.52
CA GLU A 103 -2.41 8.73 9.48
C GLU A 103 -1.98 10.04 8.79
N LYS A 104 -1.46 9.97 7.56
CA LYS A 104 -1.05 11.14 6.77
C LYS A 104 -2.22 11.84 6.07
N TYR A 105 -3.27 11.10 5.71
CA TYR A 105 -4.46 11.60 5.00
C TYR A 105 -5.74 11.26 5.77
N PRO A 106 -5.96 11.87 6.95
CA PRO A 106 -7.09 11.51 7.82
C PRO A 106 -8.46 11.90 7.24
N ASN A 107 -8.49 12.84 6.29
CA ASN A 107 -9.70 13.28 5.60
C ASN A 107 -10.14 12.35 4.45
N MET A 108 -9.30 11.37 4.09
CA MET A 108 -9.56 10.43 3.01
C MET A 108 -9.71 9.02 3.56
N GLU A 109 -10.41 8.17 2.82
CA GLU A 109 -10.60 6.77 3.15
C GLU A 109 -9.85 5.85 2.19
N VAL A 110 -9.31 4.76 2.73
CA VAL A 110 -8.66 3.71 1.94
C VAL A 110 -9.72 2.84 1.26
N LEU A 111 -9.76 2.88 -0.07
CA LEU A 111 -10.60 1.97 -0.87
C LEU A 111 -9.97 0.59 -1.00
N GLY A 112 -8.64 0.55 -1.15
CA GLY A 112 -7.89 -0.69 -1.31
C GLY A 112 -6.42 -0.42 -1.59
N SER A 113 -5.63 -1.49 -1.60
CA SER A 113 -4.21 -1.41 -1.90
C SER A 113 -3.73 -2.68 -2.59
N TYR A 114 -2.61 -2.57 -3.30
CA TYR A 114 -2.00 -3.70 -3.98
C TYR A 114 -0.47 -3.63 -3.96
N PHE A 115 0.13 -4.82 -4.07
CA PHE A 115 1.57 -4.99 -4.15
C PHE A 115 2.10 -4.49 -5.51
N LEU A 116 3.17 -3.69 -5.45
CA LEU A 116 3.88 -3.20 -6.62
C LEU A 116 5.20 -3.94 -6.81
N TYR A 117 6.07 -3.85 -5.81
CA TYR A 117 7.46 -4.32 -5.89
C TYR A 117 8.05 -4.59 -4.51
N LYS A 118 9.15 -5.34 -4.48
CA LYS A 118 9.88 -5.68 -3.27
C LYS A 118 11.36 -5.76 -3.58
N ASP A 119 12.17 -5.20 -2.71
CA ASP A 119 13.62 -5.38 -2.73
C ASP A 119 14.11 -6.04 -1.43
N GLY A 120 15.42 -5.96 -1.18
CA GLY A 120 16.03 -6.50 0.04
C GLY A 120 15.61 -5.77 1.32
N LYS A 121 15.31 -4.46 1.25
CA LYS A 121 15.10 -3.60 2.42
C LYS A 121 13.66 -3.17 2.61
N ASN A 122 12.90 -3.02 1.53
CA ASN A 122 11.56 -2.43 1.52
C ASN A 122 10.60 -3.21 0.63
N ILE A 123 9.31 -2.99 0.88
CA ILE A 123 8.19 -3.46 0.09
C ILE A 123 7.37 -2.25 -0.32
N TRP A 124 6.99 -2.16 -1.58
CA TRP A 124 6.17 -1.09 -2.13
C TRP A 124 4.73 -1.55 -2.33
N TYR A 125 3.81 -0.72 -1.87
CA TYR A 125 2.39 -0.85 -2.10
C TYR A 125 1.86 0.42 -2.76
N GLU A 126 0.88 0.26 -3.65
CA GLU A 126 0.06 1.37 -4.11
C GLU A 126 -1.30 1.28 -3.42
N ILE A 127 -1.72 2.40 -2.83
CA ILE A 127 -2.92 2.53 -2.02
C ILE A 127 -3.82 3.54 -2.71
N ILE A 128 -5.07 3.14 -2.92
CA ILE A 128 -6.10 3.99 -3.51
C ILE A 128 -6.85 4.63 -2.36
N LEU A 129 -6.79 5.95 -2.29
CA LEU A 129 -7.55 6.77 -1.37
C LEU A 129 -8.70 7.44 -2.11
N VAL A 130 -9.79 7.65 -1.40
CA VAL A 130 -10.98 8.33 -1.87
C VAL A 130 -11.34 9.41 -0.88
N ASP A 131 -11.68 10.60 -1.39
CA ASP A 131 -12.20 11.72 -0.62
C ASP A 131 -13.74 11.61 -0.54
N PRO A 132 -14.31 11.30 0.64
CA PRO A 132 -15.77 11.19 0.79
C PRO A 132 -16.47 12.54 0.66
N ALA A 133 -15.80 13.66 0.98
CA ALA A 133 -16.40 14.99 0.93
C ALA A 133 -16.54 15.52 -0.51
N HIS A 134 -15.81 14.94 -1.46
CA HIS A 134 -15.82 15.41 -2.84
C HIS A 134 -17.18 15.13 -3.53
N PRO A 135 -17.83 16.11 -4.19
CA PRO A 135 -19.17 15.92 -4.78
C PRO A 135 -19.27 14.79 -5.80
N SER A 136 -18.22 14.57 -6.60
CA SER A 136 -18.17 13.47 -7.57
C SER A 136 -18.19 12.08 -6.91
N ILE A 137 -17.73 11.97 -5.66
CA ILE A 137 -17.71 10.72 -4.91
C ILE A 137 -19.01 10.59 -4.12
N ALA A 138 -19.42 11.64 -3.43
CA ALA A 138 -20.66 11.67 -2.65
C ALA A 138 -21.91 11.38 -3.50
N LYS A 139 -21.90 11.72 -4.80
CA LYS A 139 -23.01 11.39 -5.72
C LYS A 139 -22.95 9.95 -6.26
N ASP A 140 -21.78 9.29 -6.25
CA ASP A 140 -21.59 7.96 -6.85
C ASP A 140 -22.09 6.86 -5.89
N VAL A 141 -23.08 6.10 -6.35
CA VAL A 141 -23.76 5.04 -5.57
C VAL A 141 -22.80 3.91 -5.21
N GLU A 142 -21.82 3.60 -6.06
CA GLU A 142 -20.89 2.50 -5.79
C GLU A 142 -19.95 2.84 -4.61
N PHE A 143 -19.43 4.07 -4.57
CA PHE A 143 -18.55 4.49 -3.48
C PHE A 143 -19.31 4.65 -2.17
N LYS A 144 -20.55 5.16 -2.21
CA LYS A 144 -21.43 5.22 -1.02
C LYS A 144 -21.62 3.88 -0.31
N LYS A 145 -21.69 2.78 -1.05
CA LYS A 145 -21.85 1.43 -0.48
C LYS A 145 -20.55 0.86 0.11
N ARG A 146 -19.39 1.34 -0.34
CA ARG A 146 -18.08 0.76 -0.01
C ARG A 146 -17.33 1.53 1.07
N LEU A 147 -17.56 2.83 1.16
CA LEU A 147 -16.88 3.73 2.09
C LEU A 147 -17.53 3.70 3.47
N ARG A 148 -16.71 3.81 4.51
CA ARG A 148 -17.18 3.77 5.90
C ARG A 148 -17.84 5.08 6.30
N ALA A 149 -17.38 6.21 5.75
CA ALA A 149 -17.96 7.53 5.98
C ALA A 149 -19.46 7.63 5.63
N PHE A 150 -19.96 6.76 4.75
CA PHE A 150 -21.37 6.72 4.36
C PHE A 150 -22.14 5.53 4.98
N ALA A 151 -21.45 4.65 5.71
CA ALA A 151 -22.09 3.59 6.46
C ALA A 151 -22.79 4.22 7.67
N LYS A 152 -24.12 4.31 7.58
CA LYS A 152 -25.01 4.63 8.70
C LYS A 152 -25.10 3.46 9.65
#